data_AF-A0A2E7E5X1-F1
#
_entry.id   AF-A0A2E7E5X1-F1
#
_cell.length_a   1.000
_cell.length_b   1.000
_cell.length_c   1.000
_cell.angle_alpha   90.00
_cell.angle_beta   90.00
_cell.angle_gamma   90.00
#
_symmetry.space_group_name_H-M   'P 1'
#
loop_
_entity.id
_entity.type
_entity.pdbx_description
1 polymer ?
#
loop_
_entity_poly.entity_id
_entity_poly.type
_entity_poly.pdbx_seq_one_letter_code
_entity_poly.pdbx_strand_id
1 'polypeptide(L)'
;MHIPFNIPVAPDAEWQILEKIIHEALESRGASDAMRDAVSERMKAAWEESAFEYQFPIQEGNEDELKAVLDLHSAMKQHVTRLLFSRLLLEVELAQAKGVE
;
A
#
# COMPACT_ATOMS: atom_id res chain seq x y z
N MET A 1 -13.49 22.10 6.17
CA MET A 1 -12.05 21.97 5.86
C MET A 1 -11.71 20.49 5.98
N HIS A 2 -11.49 19.81 4.86
CA HIS A 2 -11.26 18.37 4.79
C HIS A 2 -9.91 18.15 4.14
N ILE A 3 -9.11 17.31 4.79
CA ILE A 3 -7.71 17.09 4.47
C ILE A 3 -7.64 16.38 3.11
N PRO A 4 -6.86 16.89 2.15
CA PRO A 4 -6.71 16.22 0.87
C PRO A 4 -5.93 14.92 1.09
N PHE A 5 -6.51 13.80 0.68
CA PHE A 5 -5.76 12.55 0.47
C PHE A 5 -5.03 12.66 -0.87
N ASN A 6 -4.07 13.57 -0.91
CA ASN A 6 -3.17 13.77 -2.05
C ASN A 6 -1.90 14.42 -1.51
N ILE A 7 -1.16 13.67 -0.70
CA ILE A 7 0.21 14.06 -0.36
C ILE A 7 1.10 13.23 -1.29
N PRO A 8 1.97 13.85 -2.10
CA PRO A 8 3.09 13.16 -2.71
C PRO A 8 4.05 12.85 -1.57
N VAL A 9 3.74 11.80 -0.82
CA VAL A 9 4.67 11.27 0.16
C VAL A 9 5.74 10.53 -0.62
N ALA A 10 7.00 10.70 -0.24
CA ALA A 10 8.06 9.85 -0.77
C ALA A 10 7.61 8.38 -0.62
N PRO A 11 7.89 7.49 -1.58
CA PRO A 11 7.50 6.08 -1.52
C PRO A 11 7.84 5.43 -0.16
N ASP A 12 8.97 5.82 0.43
CA ASP A 12 9.42 5.39 1.76
C ASP A 12 8.45 5.76 2.89
N ALA A 13 7.79 6.92 2.80
CA ALA A 13 6.84 7.38 3.81
C ALA A 13 5.47 6.73 3.65
N GLU A 14 5.04 6.38 2.43
CA GLU A 14 3.83 5.58 2.21
C GLU A 14 4.01 4.16 2.76
N TRP A 15 5.18 3.54 2.53
CA TRP A 15 5.51 2.24 3.11
C TRP A 15 5.51 2.29 4.64
N GLN A 16 6.14 3.28 5.28
CA GLN A 16 6.16 3.39 6.74
C GLN A 16 4.76 3.45 7.36
N ILE A 17 3.82 4.11 6.71
CA ILE A 17 2.42 4.15 7.16
C ILE A 17 1.79 2.76 7.03
N LEU A 18 1.98 2.09 5.89
CA LEU A 18 1.44 0.76 5.64
C LEU A 18 2.03 -0.29 6.59
N GLU A 19 3.35 -0.26 6.78
CA GLU A 19 4.10 -1.11 7.71
C GLU A 19 3.58 -0.97 9.14
N LYS A 20 3.34 0.27 9.59
CA LYS A 20 2.73 0.52 10.91
C LYS A 20 1.34 -0.12 11.03
N ILE A 21 0.49 0.03 10.02
CA ILE A 21 -0.86 -0.57 10.02
C ILE A 21 -0.76 -2.11 10.03
N ILE A 22 0.16 -2.68 9.26
CA ILE A 22 0.43 -4.12 9.24
C ILE A 22 0.85 -4.59 10.64
N HIS A 23 1.80 -3.90 11.27
CA HIS A 23 2.27 -4.24 12.61
C HIS A 23 1.14 -4.18 13.65
N GLU A 24 0.35 -3.11 13.68
CA GLU A 24 -0.80 -2.99 14.58
C GLU A 24 -1.84 -4.09 14.36
N ALA A 25 -2.11 -4.44 13.10
CA ALA A 25 -3.04 -5.52 12.75
C ALA A 25 -2.54 -6.90 13.21
N LEU A 26 -1.24 -7.16 13.06
CA LEU A 26 -0.62 -8.43 13.47
C LEU A 26 -0.49 -8.53 15.00
N GLU A 27 -0.12 -7.44 15.67
CA GLU A 27 -0.05 -7.36 17.12
C GLU A 27 -1.43 -7.60 17.76
N SER A 28 -2.49 -7.01 17.20
CA SER A 28 -3.86 -7.22 17.68
C SER A 28 -4.34 -8.68 17.59
N ARG A 29 -3.67 -9.49 16.75
CA ARG A 29 -3.93 -10.93 16.56
C ARG A 29 -2.96 -11.82 17.34
N GLY A 30 -2.06 -11.25 18.12
CA GLY A 30 -1.07 -12.00 18.89
C GLY A 30 0.01 -12.66 18.04
N ALA A 31 0.32 -12.12 16.86
CA ALA A 31 1.41 -12.62 16.02
C ALA A 31 2.77 -12.43 16.72
N SER A 32 3.64 -13.44 16.68
CA SER A 32 5.01 -13.30 17.15
C SER A 32 5.81 -12.28 16.34
N ASP A 33 6.98 -11.92 16.85
CA ASP A 33 7.94 -11.10 16.12
C ASP A 33 8.33 -11.79 14.80
N ALA A 34 8.54 -13.12 14.81
CA ALA A 34 8.92 -13.88 13.61
C ALA A 34 7.82 -13.88 12.54
N MET A 35 6.56 -14.02 12.93
CA MET A 35 5.43 -13.89 12.00
C MET A 35 5.32 -12.46 11.47
N ARG A 36 5.51 -11.46 12.33
CA ARG A 36 5.50 -10.05 11.94
C ARG A 36 6.55 -9.73 10.90
N ASP A 37 7.80 -10.10 11.15
CA ASP A 37 8.90 -9.87 10.21
C ASP A 37 8.64 -10.57 8.87
N ALA A 38 8.24 -11.85 8.90
CA ALA A 38 8.00 -12.64 7.69
C ALA A 38 6.82 -12.11 6.85
N VAL A 39 5.75 -11.62 7.49
CA VAL A 39 4.60 -11.01 6.79
C VAL A 39 4.98 -9.63 6.25
N SER A 40 5.65 -8.80 7.05
CA SER A 40 6.09 -7.46 6.64
C SER A 40 7.04 -7.51 5.44
N GLU A 41 8.01 -8.43 5.41
CA GLU A 41 8.89 -8.59 4.23
C GLU A 41 8.12 -8.96 2.96
N ARG A 42 7.19 -9.91 3.03
CA ARG A 42 6.38 -10.31 1.87
C ARG A 42 5.43 -9.20 1.41
N MET A 43 4.88 -8.45 2.36
CA MET A 43 4.05 -7.28 2.06
C MET A 43 4.86 -6.14 1.44
N LYS A 44 6.13 -5.97 1.83
CA LYS A 44 7.04 -4.99 1.23
C LYS A 44 7.30 -5.31 -0.24
N ALA A 45 7.60 -6.58 -0.54
CA ALA A 45 7.75 -7.01 -1.92
C ALA A 45 6.47 -6.77 -2.74
N ALA A 46 5.30 -7.09 -2.19
CA ALA A 46 4.02 -6.84 -2.86
C ALA A 46 3.74 -5.34 -3.09
N TRP A 47 4.15 -4.48 -2.15
CA TRP A 47 4.07 -3.03 -2.27
C TRP A 47 4.95 -2.51 -3.41
N GLU A 48 6.21 -2.94 -3.44
CA GLU A 48 7.17 -2.56 -4.48
C GLU A 48 6.73 -3.04 -5.88
N GLU A 49 6.19 -4.25 -6.00
CA GLU A 49 5.59 -4.78 -7.25
C GLU A 49 4.38 -3.97 -7.73
N SER A 50 3.65 -3.36 -6.79
CA SER A 50 2.43 -2.59 -7.08
C SER A 50 2.68 -1.09 -7.26
N ALA A 51 3.94 -0.65 -7.16
CA ALA A 51 4.31 0.74 -7.33
C ALA A 51 3.97 1.21 -8.75
N PHE A 52 3.06 2.19 -8.84
CA PHE A 52 2.60 2.73 -10.11
C PHE A 52 3.46 3.94 -10.50
N GLU A 53 4.56 3.68 -11.21
CA GLU A 53 5.48 4.73 -11.69
C GLU A 53 5.27 4.98 -13.19
N TYR A 54 4.25 5.76 -13.54
CA TYR A 54 4.02 6.19 -14.92
C TYR A 54 4.10 7.70 -15.06
N GLN A 55 4.85 8.14 -16.06
CA GLN A 55 4.90 9.55 -16.46
C GLN A 55 3.97 9.75 -17.66
N PHE A 56 3.00 10.65 -17.52
CA PHE A 56 2.11 11.03 -18.60
C PHE A 56 2.45 12.44 -19.07
N PRO A 57 2.75 12.65 -20.37
CA PRO A 57 2.93 13.99 -20.90
C PRO A 57 1.57 14.68 -20.97
N ILE A 58 1.37 15.75 -20.20
CA ILE A 58 0.16 16.58 -20.25
C ILE A 58 0.50 17.85 -21.04
N GLN A 59 -0.35 18.20 -22.01
CA GLN A 59 -0.16 19.44 -22.77
C GLN A 59 -0.43 20.66 -21.88
N GLU A 60 0.43 21.68 -21.94
CA GLU A 60 0.24 22.93 -21.20
C GLU A 60 -1.10 23.57 -21.56
N GLY A 61 -1.88 23.95 -20.52
CA GLY A 61 -3.18 24.60 -20.67
C GLY A 61 -4.39 23.66 -20.70
N ASN A 62 -4.21 22.34 -20.60
CA ASN A 62 -5.31 21.37 -20.55
C ASN A 62 -5.64 20.93 -19.11
N GLU A 63 -6.34 21.79 -18.36
CA GLU A 63 -6.71 21.55 -16.96
C GLU A 63 -7.65 20.34 -16.79
N ASP A 64 -8.51 20.06 -17.77
CA ASP A 64 -9.44 18.93 -17.73
C ASP A 64 -8.71 17.59 -17.87
N GLU A 65 -7.69 17.52 -18.74
CA GLU A 65 -6.83 16.34 -18.89
C GLU A 65 -6.00 16.09 -17.62
N LEU A 66 -5.42 17.14 -17.04
CA LEU A 66 -4.72 17.05 -15.76
C LEU A 66 -5.63 16.49 -14.65
N LYS A 67 -6.85 17.01 -14.55
CA LYS A 67 -7.83 16.55 -13.56
C LYS A 67 -8.19 15.07 -13.77
N ALA A 68 -8.46 14.67 -15.00
CA ALA A 68 -8.78 13.27 -15.32
C ALA A 68 -7.64 12.31 -14.97
N VAL A 69 -6.39 12.69 -15.24
CA VAL A 69 -5.20 11.91 -14.88
C VAL A 69 -5.05 11.79 -13.36
N LEU A 70 -5.27 12.88 -12.61
CA LEU A 70 -5.21 12.87 -11.15
C LEU A 70 -6.32 12.01 -10.53
N ASP A 71 -7.54 12.08 -11.06
CA ASP A 71 -8.68 11.27 -10.62
C ASP A 71 -8.42 9.78 -10.87
N LEU A 72 -7.90 9.43 -12.05
CA LEU A 72 -7.50 8.06 -12.38
C LEU A 72 -6.39 7.56 -11.43
N HIS A 73 -5.33 8.35 -11.25
CA HIS A 73 -4.23 8.01 -10.37
C HIS A 73 -4.71 7.78 -8.93
N SER A 74 -5.60 8.63 -8.42
CA SER A 74 -6.22 8.46 -7.10
C SER A 74 -7.04 7.16 -7.00
N ALA A 75 -7.87 6.86 -8.00
CA ALA A 75 -8.65 5.64 -8.04
C ALA A 75 -7.76 4.38 -8.08
N MET A 76 -6.68 4.42 -8.86
CA MET A 76 -5.70 3.32 -8.94
C MET A 76 -4.98 3.11 -7.61
N LYS A 77 -4.51 4.18 -6.96
CA LYS A 77 -3.91 4.09 -5.63
C LYS A 77 -4.87 3.44 -4.62
N GLN A 78 -6.12 3.90 -4.56
CA GLN A 78 -7.12 3.31 -3.67
C GLN A 78 -7.37 1.82 -3.96
N HIS A 79 -7.43 1.45 -5.24
CA HIS A 79 -7.61 0.06 -5.64
C HIS A 79 -6.44 -0.83 -5.20
N VAL A 80 -5.20 -0.40 -5.49
CA VAL A 80 -3.97 -1.10 -5.08
C VAL A 80 -3.91 -1.25 -3.56
N THR A 81 -4.23 -0.20 -2.80
CA THR A 81 -4.28 -0.28 -1.33
C THR A 81 -5.24 -1.36 -0.86
N ARG A 82 -6.44 -1.48 -1.45
CA ARG A 82 -7.40 -2.54 -1.08
C ARG A 82 -6.89 -3.94 -1.43
N LEU A 83 -6.19 -4.09 -2.55
CA LEU A 83 -5.57 -5.36 -2.93
C LEU A 83 -4.48 -5.76 -1.94
N LEU A 84 -3.64 -4.81 -1.50
CA LEU A 84 -2.61 -5.05 -0.50
C LEU A 84 -3.19 -5.47 0.85
N PHE A 85 -4.25 -4.81 1.32
CA PHE A 85 -4.93 -5.24 2.54
C PHE A 85 -5.55 -6.64 2.42
N SER A 86 -6.10 -6.97 1.25
CA SER A 86 -6.63 -8.31 1.00
C SER A 86 -5.50 -9.35 0.99
N ARG A 87 -4.33 -8.99 0.42
CA ARG A 87 -3.14 -9.83 0.42
C ARG A 87 -2.57 -10.02 1.83
N LEU A 88 -2.56 -9.00 2.67
CA LEU A 88 -2.13 -9.11 4.07
C LEU A 88 -2.82 -10.26 4.80
N LEU A 89 -4.14 -10.39 4.64
CA LEU A 89 -4.89 -11.49 5.27
C LEU A 89 -4.39 -12.86 4.80
N LEU A 90 -4.14 -13.01 3.49
CA LEU A 90 -3.61 -14.24 2.91
C LEU A 90 -2.17 -14.51 3.37
N GLU A 91 -1.34 -13.47 3.51
CA GLU A 91 0.05 -13.62 3.96
C GLU A 91 0.13 -14.07 5.43
N VAL A 92 -0.84 -13.65 6.26
CA VAL A 92 -1.00 -14.11 7.64
C VAL A 92 -1.42 -15.58 7.68
N GLU A 93 -2.45 -15.94 6.91
CA GLU A 93 -2.89 -17.34 6.82
C GLU A 93 -1.78 -18.25 6.29
N LEU A 94 -0.98 -17.77 5.33
CA LEU A 94 0.18 -18.47 4.81
C LEU A 94 1.29 -18.61 5.85
N ALA A 95 1.56 -17.58 6.65
CA ALA A 95 2.56 -17.64 7.72
C ALA A 95 2.17 -18.69 8.77
N GLN A 96 0.90 -18.70 9.17
CA GLN A 96 0.33 -19.68 10.09
C GLN A 96 0.42 -21.10 9.52
N ALA A 97 0.04 -21.29 8.24
CA ALA A 97 0.11 -22.60 7.58
C ALA A 97 1.54 -23.12 7.44
N LYS A 98 2.54 -22.24 7.35
CA LYS A 98 3.97 -22.58 7.33
C LYS A 98 4.56 -22.84 8.72
N GLY A 99 3.77 -22.69 9.78
CA GLY A 99 4.26 -22.88 11.16
C GLY A 99 5.25 -21.79 11.61
N VAL A 100 5.15 -20.58 11.03
CA VAL A 100 5.88 -19.43 11.55
C VAL A 100 5.14 -18.97 12.80
N GLU A 101 5.59 -19.45 13.96
CA GLU A 101 4.99 -19.16 15.26
C GLU A 101 5.50 -17.89 15.90
#